data_AF-A0A820D678-F1
#
_entry.id   AF-A0A820D678-F1
#
_cell.length_a   1.000
_cell.length_b   1.000
_cell.length_c   1.000
_cell.angle_alpha   90.00
_cell.angle_beta   90.00
_cell.angle_gamma   90.00
#
_symmetry.space_group_name_H-M   'P 1'
#
loop_
_entity.id
_entity.type
_entity.pdbx_description
1 polymer ?
#
loop_
_entity_poly.entity_id
_entity_poly.type
_entity_poly.pdbx_seq_one_letter_code
_entity_poly.pdbx_strand_id
1 'polypeptide(L)'
;MHSRDQYMKPAKRHLSVDRLWKDDTKKTTQRLTFIEHLSNELFYEIFDYLDGRDLLYAFSNLNLHFESLIMSSKFRLKFHHCTSHLELFEQDYQQIIVLNKHRIISLHLWTPSQLLTSVVLHPVNSSFSRLESLILHGIKFKQAISFLPGLTSLPGLSSLNIYLNDALSNSNAIYHLLFRLSNLKCSKLSARRYFSQDFIPNTSNQQTTSIKQLIIDHPCNLHGLYDILSFTPKIRRLKCENLFPTYENISKEIPLNIFNLKYCSISLCYLKFDEFEIFIKKISSQLRVLCFNPCSDISYLGADRWQRLITKHMPLLYTFQFKYHDAVVGYFEIQPYHLFINRFTSPFWIERQWLFNIEIDFNHWSPFEIIFSIQSNR
;
A
#
# COMPACT_ATOMS: atom_id res chain seq x y z
N MET A 1 -22.70 -31.19 47.55
CA MET A 1 -21.53 -31.23 48.46
C MET A 1 -20.28 -30.93 47.64
N HIS A 2 -19.45 -29.99 48.11
CA HIS A 2 -18.17 -29.48 47.53
C HIS A 2 -18.35 -28.61 46.26
N SER A 3 -18.59 -27.30 46.34
CA SER A 3 -17.78 -26.16 46.83
C SER A 3 -16.53 -25.88 45.99
N ARG A 4 -16.58 -24.80 45.19
CA ARG A 4 -15.53 -23.76 45.07
C ARG A 4 -16.00 -22.62 44.16
N ASP A 5 -16.67 -21.65 44.80
CA ASP A 5 -16.64 -20.25 44.37
C ASP A 5 -15.28 -19.67 44.74
N GLN A 6 -14.55 -19.08 43.80
CA GLN A 6 -13.48 -18.14 44.11
C GLN A 6 -13.58 -16.89 43.23
N TYR A 7 -14.12 -15.86 43.89
CA TYR A 7 -14.06 -14.45 43.57
C TYR A 7 -12.63 -13.99 43.23
N MET A 8 -12.43 -13.39 42.06
CA MET A 8 -11.33 -12.44 41.83
C MET A 8 -11.84 -11.03 42.04
N LYS A 9 -11.51 -10.44 43.21
CA LYS A 9 -11.62 -8.99 43.46
C LYS A 9 -10.40 -8.29 42.84
N PRO A 10 -10.57 -7.09 42.25
CA PRO A 10 -9.43 -6.29 41.80
C PRO A 10 -8.66 -5.75 43.01
N ALA A 11 -7.34 -5.95 42.99
CA ALA A 11 -6.43 -5.43 44.01
C ALA A 11 -6.34 -3.90 43.92
N LYS A 12 -6.95 -3.19 44.87
CA LYS A 12 -6.67 -1.77 45.12
C LYS A 12 -5.24 -1.65 45.65
N ARG A 13 -4.31 -1.19 44.82
CA ARG A 13 -3.00 -0.71 45.28
C ARG A 13 -3.19 0.68 45.90
N HIS A 14 -3.44 0.73 47.21
CA HIS A 14 -3.14 1.93 48.00
C HIS A 14 -1.63 1.97 48.23
N LEU A 15 -0.92 2.76 47.43
CA LEU A 15 0.44 3.18 47.76
C LEU A 15 0.32 4.33 48.75
N SER A 16 0.45 4.02 50.05
CA SER A 16 0.70 5.01 51.09
C SER A 16 2.13 5.52 50.93
N VAL A 17 2.29 6.67 50.26
CA VAL A 17 3.55 7.42 50.21
C VAL A 17 3.65 8.23 51.49
N ASP A 18 4.05 7.58 52.59
CA ASP A 18 4.40 8.28 53.82
C ASP A 18 5.38 7.41 54.62
N ARG A 19 6.68 7.66 54.42
CA ARG A 19 7.79 7.57 55.38
C ARG A 19 9.12 7.41 54.63
N LEU A 20 10.16 8.04 55.19
CA LEU A 20 11.43 8.44 54.58
C LEU A 20 11.16 9.70 53.75
N TRP A 21 11.48 10.91 54.18
CA TRP A 21 12.79 11.38 54.64
C TRP A 21 12.63 12.41 55.76
N LYS A 22 13.42 12.26 56.84
CA LYS A 22 13.77 13.34 57.75
C LYS A 22 15.26 13.59 57.52
N ASP A 23 15.60 14.68 56.83
CA ASP A 23 16.73 15.50 57.23
C ASP A 23 16.72 16.87 56.54
N ASP A 24 17.30 17.82 57.25
CA ASP A 24 17.05 19.25 57.23
C ASP A 24 17.66 20.05 56.06
N THR A 25 17.04 21.20 55.79
CA THR A 25 17.62 22.45 55.19
C THR A 25 17.95 22.54 53.69
N LYS A 26 16.93 22.89 52.89
CA LYS A 26 16.87 24.09 52.01
C LYS A 26 15.56 24.02 51.20
N LYS A 27 14.64 24.97 51.43
CA LYS A 27 13.39 25.10 50.65
C LYS A 27 13.69 25.58 49.22
N THR A 28 14.20 24.68 48.38
CA THR A 28 13.86 24.71 46.95
C THR A 28 12.50 24.04 46.83
N THR A 29 11.44 24.83 46.66
CA THR A 29 10.14 24.32 46.19
C THR A 29 10.37 23.67 44.83
N GLN A 30 10.70 22.37 44.82
CA GLN A 30 10.67 21.58 43.61
C GLN A 30 9.24 21.63 43.11
N ARG A 31 9.03 22.34 42.01
CA ARG A 31 7.75 22.42 41.34
C ARG A 31 7.48 21.02 40.78
N LEU A 32 6.67 20.23 41.47
CA LEU A 32 6.22 18.93 40.98
C LEU A 32 5.47 19.16 39.67
N THR A 33 6.03 18.64 38.58
CA THR A 33 5.40 18.66 37.27
C THR A 33 4.59 17.39 37.11
N PHE A 34 3.29 17.55 36.86
CA PHE A 34 2.36 16.46 36.59
C PHE A 34 2.10 16.39 35.08
N ILE A 35 1.89 15.18 34.55
CA ILE A 35 1.61 15.00 33.12
C ILE A 35 0.29 15.71 32.75
N GLU A 36 -0.67 15.74 33.67
CA GLU A 36 -1.96 16.43 33.56
C GLU A 36 -1.84 17.95 33.41
N HIS A 37 -0.65 18.53 33.66
CA HIS A 37 -0.40 19.95 33.44
C HIS A 37 0.02 20.27 32.00
N LEU A 38 0.19 19.27 31.14
CA LEU A 38 0.38 19.49 29.70
C LEU A 38 -0.90 20.06 29.08
N SER A 39 -0.73 20.82 28.00
CA SER A 39 -1.88 21.40 27.31
C SER A 39 -2.66 20.35 26.50
N ASN A 40 -3.94 20.63 26.23
CA ASN A 40 -4.79 19.72 25.46
C ASN A 40 -4.24 19.48 24.05
N GLU A 41 -3.59 20.48 23.46
CA GLU A 41 -2.96 20.41 22.14
C GLU A 41 -1.84 19.37 22.12
N LEU A 42 -1.00 19.37 23.16
CA LEU A 42 0.06 18.36 23.29
C LEU A 42 -0.50 16.96 23.47
N PHE A 43 -1.59 16.81 24.22
CA PHE A 43 -2.27 15.51 24.32
C PHE A 43 -2.87 15.06 22.99
N TYR A 44 -3.48 15.95 22.21
CA TYR A 44 -3.96 15.59 20.87
C TYR A 44 -2.81 15.16 19.95
N GLU A 45 -1.66 15.82 20.02
CA GLU A 45 -0.47 15.40 19.28
C GLU A 45 0.03 14.02 19.73
N ILE A 46 0.13 13.77 21.04
CA ILE A 46 0.51 12.44 21.57
C ILE A 46 -0.48 11.37 21.11
N PHE A 47 -1.77 11.66 21.21
CA PHE A 47 -2.84 10.74 20.85
C PHE A 47 -2.86 10.41 19.35
N ASP A 48 -2.37 11.31 18.49
CA ASP A 48 -2.28 11.07 17.05
C ASP A 48 -1.30 9.95 16.67
N TYR A 49 -0.37 9.61 17.56
CA TYR A 49 0.57 8.49 17.43
C TYR A 49 0.03 7.16 17.99
N LEU A 50 -1.09 7.17 18.72
CA LEU A 50 -1.66 5.97 19.34
C LEU A 50 -2.75 5.34 18.47
N ASP A 51 -2.92 4.03 18.60
CA ASP A 51 -4.12 3.37 18.10
C ASP A 51 -5.33 3.77 18.94
N GLY A 52 -6.50 3.90 18.31
CA GLY A 52 -7.74 4.27 18.98
C GLY A 52 -8.13 3.28 20.06
N ARG A 53 -7.79 1.99 19.91
CA ARG A 53 -7.99 0.98 20.96
C ARG A 53 -7.11 1.29 22.16
N ASP A 54 -5.81 1.43 21.96
CA ASP A 54 -4.85 1.68 23.03
C ASP A 54 -5.17 2.98 23.77
N LEU A 55 -5.54 4.02 23.02
CA LEU A 55 -5.98 5.29 23.56
C LEU A 55 -7.21 5.15 24.45
N LEU A 56 -8.24 4.43 23.99
CA LEU A 56 -9.45 4.22 24.78
C LEU A 56 -9.13 3.39 26.03
N TYR A 57 -8.39 2.29 25.94
CA TYR A 57 -8.08 1.47 27.10
C TYR A 57 -7.16 2.17 28.11
N ALA A 58 -6.13 2.86 27.63
CA ALA A 58 -5.13 3.46 28.49
C ALA A 58 -5.61 4.73 29.18
N PHE A 59 -6.45 5.55 28.52
CA PHE A 59 -6.76 6.90 29.01
C PHE A 59 -8.24 7.14 29.39
N SER A 60 -9.20 6.32 28.94
CA SER A 60 -10.63 6.57 29.25
C SER A 60 -10.97 6.51 30.74
N ASN A 61 -10.20 5.77 31.53
CA ASN A 61 -10.47 5.55 32.96
C ASN A 61 -9.40 6.15 33.90
N LEU A 62 -8.49 6.98 33.39
CA LEU A 62 -7.44 7.58 34.22
C LEU A 62 -8.00 8.72 35.08
N ASN A 63 -8.69 9.67 34.45
CA ASN A 63 -9.38 10.78 35.11
C ASN A 63 -10.37 11.44 34.14
N LEU A 64 -11.25 12.28 34.70
CA LEU A 64 -12.29 13.00 33.93
C LEU A 64 -11.73 13.91 32.83
N HIS A 65 -10.51 14.44 33.01
CA HIS A 65 -9.89 15.30 32.03
C HIS A 65 -9.54 14.52 30.75
N PHE A 66 -8.85 13.38 30.89
CA PHE A 66 -8.54 12.51 29.74
C PHE A 66 -9.78 11.91 29.11
N GLU A 67 -10.76 11.48 29.90
CA GLU A 67 -12.03 11.00 29.38
C GLU A 67 -12.72 12.07 28.52
N SER A 68 -12.76 13.32 28.99
CA SER A 68 -13.33 14.45 28.24
C SER A 68 -12.57 14.70 26.92
N LEU A 69 -11.23 14.67 26.95
CA LEU A 69 -10.41 14.84 25.75
C LEU A 69 -10.68 13.76 24.70
N ILE A 70 -10.78 12.50 25.13
CA ILE A 70 -10.99 11.35 24.27
C ILE A 70 -12.43 11.28 23.78
N MET A 71 -13.42 11.64 24.58
CA MET A 71 -14.83 11.58 24.18
C MET A 71 -15.25 12.78 23.32
N SER A 72 -14.38 13.79 23.18
CA SER A 72 -14.60 14.92 22.29
C SER A 72 -14.90 14.47 20.86
N SER A 73 -16.07 14.88 20.33
CA SER A 73 -16.50 14.57 18.97
C SER A 73 -15.59 15.16 17.88
N LYS A 74 -14.72 16.11 18.23
CA LYS A 74 -13.72 16.69 17.33
C LYS A 74 -12.48 15.81 17.19
N PHE A 75 -12.21 14.96 18.18
CA PHE A 75 -11.03 14.11 18.18
C PHE A 75 -11.18 12.97 17.15
N ARG A 76 -10.15 12.82 16.30
CA ARG A 76 -10.14 11.93 15.13
C ARG A 76 -9.47 10.61 15.51
N LEU A 77 -10.18 9.51 15.30
CA LEU A 77 -9.70 8.18 15.71
C LEU A 77 -9.15 7.38 14.52
N LYS A 78 -8.06 6.67 14.76
CA LYS A 78 -7.47 5.70 13.84
C LYS A 78 -7.54 4.34 14.53
N PHE A 79 -8.00 3.31 13.83
CA PHE A 79 -8.07 1.96 14.38
C PHE A 79 -7.32 0.98 13.49
N HIS A 80 -6.42 0.23 14.10
CA HIS A 80 -5.74 -0.94 13.57
C HIS A 80 -6.21 -2.15 14.36
N HIS A 81 -7.25 -2.78 13.83
CA HIS A 81 -7.85 -3.92 14.47
C HIS A 81 -7.29 -5.22 13.87
N CYS A 82 -6.37 -5.82 14.61
CA CYS A 82 -5.74 -7.08 14.27
C CYS A 82 -5.98 -8.10 15.39
N THR A 83 -6.81 -9.10 15.12
CA THR A 83 -7.01 -10.24 16.02
C THR A 83 -7.18 -11.52 15.22
N SER A 84 -6.60 -12.60 15.73
CA SER A 84 -6.74 -13.95 15.18
C SER A 84 -8.05 -14.63 15.60
N HIS A 85 -8.73 -14.10 16.63
CA HIS A 85 -9.94 -14.71 17.22
C HIS A 85 -11.20 -13.96 16.79
N LEU A 86 -12.14 -14.66 16.15
CA LEU A 86 -13.38 -14.06 15.63
C LEU A 86 -14.25 -13.47 16.75
N GLU A 87 -14.43 -14.16 17.86
CA GLU A 87 -15.29 -13.68 18.95
C GLU A 87 -14.77 -12.35 19.53
N LEU A 88 -13.46 -12.27 19.74
CA LEU A 88 -12.81 -11.02 20.17
C LEU A 88 -12.92 -9.95 19.09
N PHE A 89 -12.80 -10.33 17.80
CA PHE A 89 -13.00 -9.41 16.69
C PHE A 89 -14.40 -8.78 16.75
N GLU A 90 -15.44 -9.61 16.83
CA GLU A 90 -16.82 -9.14 16.80
C GLU A 90 -17.15 -8.29 18.04
N GLN A 91 -16.67 -8.71 19.22
CA GLN A 91 -16.84 -7.95 20.45
C GLN A 91 -16.16 -6.59 20.37
N ASP A 92 -14.88 -6.55 20.00
CA ASP A 92 -14.12 -5.30 19.86
C ASP A 92 -14.74 -4.40 18.78
N TYR A 93 -15.19 -5.00 17.67
CA TYR A 93 -15.82 -4.25 16.60
C TYR A 93 -17.12 -3.58 17.08
N GLN A 94 -17.99 -4.31 17.78
CA GLN A 94 -19.26 -3.75 18.27
C GLN A 94 -19.04 -2.75 19.42
N GLN A 95 -18.18 -3.08 20.37
CA GLN A 95 -18.00 -2.28 21.59
C GLN A 95 -17.11 -1.07 21.38
N ILE A 96 -16.21 -1.09 20.40
CA ILE A 96 -15.22 -0.03 20.20
C ILE A 96 -15.46 0.68 18.87
N ILE A 97 -15.44 -0.05 17.75
CA ILE A 97 -15.49 0.55 16.41
C ILE A 97 -16.88 1.14 16.13
N VAL A 98 -17.95 0.39 16.36
CA VAL A 98 -19.33 0.84 16.07
C VAL A 98 -19.72 2.03 16.94
N LEU A 99 -19.34 2.04 18.23
CA LEU A 99 -19.63 3.17 19.13
C LEU A 99 -18.91 4.47 18.69
N ASN A 100 -17.74 4.34 18.08
CA ASN A 100 -16.91 5.48 17.68
C ASN A 100 -16.97 5.83 16.19
N LYS A 101 -17.75 5.10 15.37
CA LYS A 101 -17.77 5.18 13.89
C LYS A 101 -17.82 6.58 13.27
N HIS A 102 -18.54 7.51 13.90
CA HIS A 102 -18.69 8.89 13.42
C HIS A 102 -17.41 9.74 13.55
N ARG A 103 -16.40 9.26 14.28
CA ARG A 103 -15.12 9.92 14.55
C ARG A 103 -13.93 9.22 13.90
N ILE A 104 -14.14 8.03 13.37
CA ILE A 104 -13.10 7.21 12.76
C ILE A 104 -12.73 7.80 11.41
N ILE A 105 -11.44 8.14 11.26
CA ILE A 105 -10.88 8.67 10.01
C ILE A 105 -10.07 7.62 9.25
N SER A 106 -9.52 6.63 9.94
CA SER A 106 -8.77 5.54 9.36
C SER A 106 -9.14 4.24 10.04
N LEU A 107 -9.50 3.24 9.25
CA LEU A 107 -9.86 1.92 9.72
C LEU A 107 -9.04 0.87 8.98
N HIS A 108 -8.27 0.09 9.72
CA HIS A 108 -7.53 -1.06 9.22
C HIS A 108 -8.08 -2.30 9.90
N LEU A 109 -8.72 -3.16 9.11
CA LEU A 109 -9.29 -4.42 9.55
C LEU A 109 -8.44 -5.57 9.01
N TRP A 110 -7.89 -6.36 9.92
CA TRP A 110 -7.28 -7.64 9.57
C TRP A 110 -8.25 -8.77 9.88
N THR A 111 -8.66 -9.49 8.84
CA THR A 111 -9.66 -10.53 9.02
C THR A 111 -9.08 -11.92 8.82
N PRO A 112 -9.29 -12.86 9.76
CA PRO A 112 -8.93 -14.25 9.56
C PRO A 112 -9.71 -14.85 8.37
N SER A 113 -8.99 -15.43 7.42
CA SER A 113 -9.49 -15.88 6.11
C SER A 113 -10.63 -16.92 6.14
N GLN A 114 -10.90 -17.51 7.31
CA GLN A 114 -11.86 -18.61 7.49
C GLN A 114 -13.20 -18.16 8.09
N LEU A 115 -13.33 -16.91 8.55
CA LEU A 115 -14.34 -16.57 9.57
C LEU A 115 -15.26 -15.40 9.20
N LEU A 116 -15.17 -14.86 7.98
CA LEU A 116 -16.10 -13.83 7.51
C LEU A 116 -17.44 -14.45 7.13
N THR A 117 -18.36 -14.50 8.09
CA THR A 117 -19.79 -14.42 7.79
C THR A 117 -20.10 -13.03 7.21
N SER A 118 -21.22 -12.89 6.48
CA SER A 118 -21.69 -11.60 5.93
C SER A 118 -21.83 -10.49 6.98
N VAL A 119 -21.96 -10.86 8.25
CA VAL A 119 -22.25 -9.96 9.39
C VAL A 119 -21.12 -8.95 9.63
N VAL A 120 -19.86 -9.30 9.36
CA VAL A 120 -18.70 -8.49 9.78
C VAL A 120 -18.26 -7.43 8.76
N LEU A 121 -18.57 -7.61 7.47
CA LEU A 121 -18.27 -6.61 6.42
C LEU A 121 -19.45 -5.69 6.09
N HIS A 122 -20.69 -6.04 6.43
CA HIS A 122 -21.82 -5.11 6.31
C HIS A 122 -21.88 -3.88 7.25
N PRO A 123 -21.01 -3.64 8.27
CA PRO A 123 -21.16 -2.48 9.14
C PRO A 123 -20.53 -1.18 8.62
N VAL A 124 -19.56 -1.21 7.69
CA VAL A 124 -18.98 0.04 7.15
C VAL A 124 -19.92 0.64 6.11
N ASN A 125 -20.67 1.65 6.53
CA ASN A 125 -21.68 2.35 5.73
C ASN A 125 -21.59 3.87 5.99
N SER A 126 -22.55 4.63 5.47
CA SER A 126 -22.63 6.09 5.61
C SER A 126 -22.53 6.63 7.05
N SER A 127 -22.76 5.80 8.09
CA SER A 127 -22.55 6.22 9.48
C SER A 127 -21.07 6.42 9.87
N PHE A 128 -20.15 5.92 9.06
CA PHE A 128 -18.72 6.25 9.10
C PHE A 128 -18.46 7.57 8.35
N SER A 129 -19.11 8.64 8.80
CA SER A 129 -19.20 9.92 8.06
C SER A 129 -17.86 10.64 7.85
N ARG A 130 -16.84 10.31 8.65
CA ARG A 130 -15.49 10.90 8.59
C ARG A 130 -14.42 9.93 8.06
N LEU A 131 -14.80 8.73 7.63
CA LEU A 131 -13.83 7.73 7.20
C LEU A 131 -13.15 8.17 5.90
N GLU A 132 -11.83 8.36 5.97
CA GLU A 132 -10.99 8.81 4.88
C GLU A 132 -10.12 7.67 4.29
N SER A 133 -9.70 6.72 5.14
CA SER A 133 -8.87 5.58 4.75
C SER A 133 -9.44 4.26 5.26
N LEU A 134 -9.56 3.27 4.38
CA LEU A 134 -9.96 1.91 4.71
C LEU A 134 -8.91 0.91 4.21
N ILE A 135 -8.45 0.04 5.08
CA ILE A 135 -7.54 -1.06 4.76
C ILE A 135 -8.19 -2.37 5.18
N LEU A 136 -8.33 -3.30 4.24
CA LEU A 136 -8.94 -4.60 4.46
C LEU A 136 -7.93 -5.70 4.14
N HIS A 137 -7.58 -6.50 5.15
CA HIS A 137 -6.72 -7.67 4.99
C HIS A 137 -7.48 -8.96 5.13
N GLY A 138 -7.11 -9.94 4.31
CA GLY A 138 -7.58 -11.31 4.46
C GLY A 138 -9.01 -11.55 3.97
N ILE A 139 -9.58 -10.67 3.16
CA ILE A 139 -10.92 -10.85 2.59
C ILE A 139 -10.88 -11.74 1.35
N LYS A 140 -11.95 -12.50 1.07
CA LYS A 140 -12.10 -13.25 -0.19
C LYS A 140 -12.59 -12.34 -1.31
N PHE A 141 -12.31 -12.68 -2.56
CA PHE A 141 -12.78 -11.95 -3.74
C PHE A 141 -14.30 -11.72 -3.72
N LYS A 142 -15.09 -12.78 -3.47
CA LYS A 142 -16.57 -12.69 -3.41
C LYS A 142 -17.06 -11.70 -2.35
N GLN A 143 -16.38 -11.64 -1.21
CA GLN A 143 -16.70 -10.72 -0.11
C GLN A 143 -16.35 -9.28 -0.48
N ALA A 144 -15.23 -9.07 -1.18
CA ALA A 144 -14.87 -7.75 -1.68
C ALA A 144 -15.94 -7.23 -2.66
N ILE A 145 -16.40 -8.08 -3.59
CA ILE A 145 -17.45 -7.73 -4.55
C ILE A 145 -18.77 -7.37 -3.85
N SER A 146 -19.19 -8.10 -2.82
CA SER A 146 -20.43 -7.78 -2.08
C SER A 146 -20.31 -6.52 -1.22
N PHE A 147 -19.11 -6.21 -0.73
CA PHE A 147 -18.85 -5.11 0.19
C PHE A 147 -18.68 -3.75 -0.51
N LEU A 148 -17.94 -3.73 -1.62
CA LEU A 148 -17.56 -2.50 -2.33
C LEU A 148 -18.74 -1.56 -2.69
N PRO A 149 -19.92 -2.06 -3.12
CA PRO A 149 -21.06 -1.18 -3.38
C PRO A 149 -21.46 -0.32 -2.19
N GLY A 150 -21.35 -0.82 -0.95
CA GLY A 150 -21.68 -0.08 0.27
C GLY A 150 -20.78 1.13 0.51
N LEU A 151 -19.53 1.07 0.04
CA LEU A 151 -18.54 2.15 0.20
C LEU A 151 -18.87 3.39 -0.63
N THR A 152 -19.72 3.26 -1.67
CA THR A 152 -20.16 4.41 -2.48
C THR A 152 -20.89 5.47 -1.65
N SER A 153 -21.46 5.07 -0.50
CA SER A 153 -22.16 5.95 0.44
C SER A 153 -21.23 6.75 1.37
N LEU A 154 -19.91 6.51 1.32
CA LEU A 154 -18.94 7.16 2.20
C LEU A 154 -18.44 8.47 1.57
N PRO A 155 -18.80 9.64 2.12
CA PRO A 155 -18.47 10.92 1.51
C PRO A 155 -16.97 11.24 1.59
N GLY A 156 -16.28 10.78 2.65
CA GLY A 156 -14.88 11.10 2.90
C GLY A 156 -13.86 10.10 2.33
N LEU A 157 -14.30 8.94 1.84
CA LEU A 157 -13.38 7.84 1.53
C LEU A 157 -12.47 8.21 0.36
N SER A 158 -11.20 8.40 0.66
CA SER A 158 -10.18 8.86 -0.29
C SER A 158 -9.05 7.86 -0.51
N SER A 159 -8.90 6.88 0.39
CA SER A 159 -7.92 5.80 0.30
C SER A 159 -8.55 4.44 0.60
N LEU A 160 -8.31 3.46 -0.27
CA LEU A 160 -8.80 2.09 -0.11
C LEU A 160 -7.71 1.09 -0.47
N ASN A 161 -7.36 0.22 0.47
CA ASN A 161 -6.42 -0.86 0.27
C ASN A 161 -7.10 -2.19 0.55
N ILE A 162 -7.08 -3.10 -0.42
CA ILE A 162 -7.69 -4.43 -0.31
C ILE A 162 -6.60 -5.48 -0.52
N TYR A 163 -6.47 -6.39 0.44
CA TYR A 163 -5.59 -7.55 0.36
C TYR A 163 -6.42 -8.82 0.39
N LEU A 164 -6.57 -9.42 -0.79
CA LEU A 164 -7.32 -10.65 -0.97
C LEU A 164 -6.52 -11.86 -0.46
N ASN A 165 -7.22 -12.80 0.17
CA ASN A 165 -6.64 -14.06 0.63
C ASN A 165 -6.67 -15.17 -0.45
N ASP A 166 -7.39 -14.94 -1.55
CA ASP A 166 -7.60 -15.84 -2.66
C ASP A 166 -7.11 -15.23 -3.99
N ALA A 167 -7.22 -16.01 -5.06
CA ALA A 167 -6.93 -15.55 -6.41
C ALA A 167 -8.01 -14.59 -6.91
N LEU A 168 -7.63 -13.66 -7.77
CA LEU A 168 -8.61 -12.88 -8.53
C LEU A 168 -9.27 -13.79 -9.58
N SER A 169 -10.55 -14.14 -9.40
CA SER A 169 -11.29 -14.88 -10.42
C SER A 169 -11.69 -14.00 -11.61
N ASN A 170 -11.98 -12.72 -11.35
CA ASN A 170 -12.32 -11.73 -12.38
C ASN A 170 -11.88 -10.33 -11.91
N SER A 171 -10.71 -9.88 -12.35
CA SER A 171 -10.18 -8.58 -11.94
C SER A 171 -11.04 -7.40 -12.40
N ASN A 172 -11.79 -7.55 -13.51
CA ASN A 172 -12.58 -6.46 -14.09
C ASN A 172 -13.73 -6.08 -13.17
N ALA A 173 -14.41 -7.08 -12.60
CA ALA A 173 -15.53 -6.86 -11.69
C ALA A 173 -15.12 -5.99 -10.49
N ILE A 174 -13.95 -6.27 -9.89
CA ILE A 174 -13.49 -5.51 -8.73
C ILE A 174 -13.02 -4.10 -9.13
N TYR A 175 -12.30 -3.93 -10.25
CA TYR A 175 -11.90 -2.61 -10.73
C TYR A 175 -13.11 -1.74 -11.11
N HIS A 176 -14.13 -2.30 -11.77
CA HIS A 176 -15.36 -1.56 -12.07
C HIS A 176 -16.05 -1.03 -10.81
N LEU A 177 -16.05 -1.81 -9.73
CA LEU A 177 -16.61 -1.37 -8.45
C LEU A 177 -15.72 -0.31 -7.78
N LEU A 178 -14.41 -0.49 -7.80
CA LEU A 178 -13.45 0.50 -7.29
C LEU A 178 -13.58 1.84 -8.01
N PHE A 179 -13.78 1.82 -9.32
CA PHE A 179 -13.88 3.02 -10.15
C PHE A 179 -15.19 3.78 -9.96
N ARG A 180 -16.23 3.16 -9.37
CA ARG A 180 -17.46 3.85 -8.95
C ARG A 180 -17.28 4.68 -7.68
N LEU A 181 -16.17 4.53 -6.96
CA LEU A 181 -15.87 5.31 -5.75
C LEU A 181 -15.34 6.69 -6.14
N SER A 182 -16.27 7.64 -6.31
CA SER A 182 -15.99 8.97 -6.88
C SER A 182 -14.94 9.79 -6.13
N ASN A 183 -14.81 9.62 -4.82
CA ASN A 183 -13.86 10.36 -3.98
C ASN A 183 -12.50 9.67 -3.80
N LEU A 184 -12.32 8.48 -4.37
CA LEU A 184 -11.14 7.65 -4.18
C LEU A 184 -9.92 8.24 -4.90
N LYS A 185 -8.92 8.67 -4.14
CA LYS A 185 -7.66 9.24 -4.64
C LYS A 185 -6.54 8.20 -4.67
N CYS A 186 -6.54 7.26 -3.74
CA CYS A 186 -5.54 6.23 -3.58
C CYS A 186 -6.20 4.84 -3.55
N SER A 187 -5.73 3.92 -4.37
CA SER A 187 -6.21 2.54 -4.40
C SER A 187 -5.05 1.56 -4.43
N LYS A 188 -5.12 0.52 -3.59
CA LYS A 188 -4.26 -0.65 -3.68
C LYS A 188 -5.13 -1.91 -3.72
N LEU A 189 -4.87 -2.77 -4.70
CA LEU A 189 -5.44 -4.11 -4.75
C LEU A 189 -4.31 -5.13 -4.76
N SER A 190 -4.30 -6.02 -3.77
CA SER A 190 -3.34 -7.11 -3.61
C SER A 190 -4.05 -8.45 -3.62
N ALA A 191 -3.52 -9.44 -4.32
CA ALA A 191 -4.11 -10.78 -4.42
C ALA A 191 -3.06 -11.87 -4.67
N ARG A 192 -3.42 -13.13 -4.39
CA ARG A 192 -2.50 -14.26 -4.59
C ARG A 192 -2.18 -14.49 -6.08
N ARG A 193 -0.95 -14.97 -6.33
CA ARG A 193 -0.31 -15.14 -7.64
C ARG A 193 -0.86 -16.34 -8.43
N TYR A 194 -2.13 -16.30 -8.82
CA TYR A 194 -2.65 -17.22 -9.83
C TYR A 194 -3.10 -16.42 -11.05
N PHE A 195 -2.68 -16.85 -12.23
CA PHE A 195 -3.06 -16.23 -13.49
C PHE A 195 -4.56 -16.45 -13.73
N SER A 196 -5.36 -15.40 -13.70
CA SER A 196 -6.67 -15.40 -14.35
C SER A 196 -6.51 -14.81 -15.75
N GLN A 197 -6.90 -15.56 -16.77
CA GLN A 197 -6.72 -15.17 -18.18
C GLN A 197 -7.73 -14.12 -18.68
N ASP A 198 -8.78 -13.82 -17.92
CA ASP A 198 -9.92 -13.10 -18.51
C ASP A 198 -9.96 -11.63 -18.10
N PHE A 199 -9.33 -10.79 -18.92
CA PHE A 199 -9.66 -9.37 -18.98
C PHE A 199 -10.51 -9.16 -20.23
N ILE A 200 -11.84 -9.15 -20.08
CA ILE A 200 -12.77 -8.82 -21.17
C ILE A 200 -13.27 -7.39 -20.93
N PRO A 201 -12.90 -6.42 -21.78
CA PRO A 201 -13.39 -5.06 -21.65
C PRO A 201 -14.90 -5.04 -21.92
N ASN A 202 -15.70 -4.67 -20.91
CA ASN A 202 -17.10 -4.32 -21.11
C ASN A 202 -17.25 -2.83 -20.80
N THR A 203 -17.04 -1.99 -21.81
CA THR A 203 -17.08 -0.53 -21.71
C THR A 203 -18.30 0.01 -22.46
N SER A 204 -19.40 0.25 -21.74
CA SER A 204 -20.50 1.07 -22.29
C SER A 204 -20.78 2.34 -21.49
N ASN A 205 -20.19 2.55 -20.31
CA ASN A 205 -20.39 3.78 -19.52
C ASN A 205 -19.06 4.29 -18.92
N GLN A 206 -18.39 5.18 -19.65
CA GLN A 206 -17.12 5.80 -19.28
C GLN A 206 -17.29 6.82 -18.14
N GLN A 207 -17.34 6.37 -16.89
CA GLN A 207 -17.07 7.24 -15.75
C GLN A 207 -15.58 7.21 -15.43
N THR A 208 -14.92 8.35 -15.56
CA THR A 208 -13.51 8.49 -15.20
C THR A 208 -13.36 8.67 -13.69
N THR A 209 -12.30 8.10 -13.13
CA THR A 209 -12.08 8.11 -11.68
C THR A 209 -11.29 9.34 -11.22
N SER A 210 -11.35 9.62 -9.91
CA SER A 210 -10.51 10.64 -9.26
C SER A 210 -9.15 10.10 -8.77
N ILE A 211 -8.85 8.83 -9.06
CA ILE A 211 -7.66 8.13 -8.59
C ILE A 211 -6.39 8.82 -9.11
N LYS A 212 -5.51 9.17 -8.17
CA LYS A 212 -4.18 9.77 -8.41
C LYS A 212 -3.05 8.79 -8.15
N GLN A 213 -3.27 7.81 -7.28
CA GLN A 213 -2.31 6.76 -6.96
C GLN A 213 -2.98 5.39 -7.07
N LEU A 214 -2.41 4.52 -7.89
CA LEU A 214 -2.87 3.15 -8.09
C LEU A 214 -1.71 2.17 -7.85
N ILE A 215 -1.96 1.17 -7.01
CA ILE A 215 -1.03 0.06 -6.74
C ILE A 215 -1.72 -1.25 -7.12
N ILE A 216 -1.19 -1.91 -8.14
CA ILE A 216 -1.62 -3.20 -8.65
C ILE A 216 -0.65 -4.25 -8.12
N ASP A 217 -1.02 -4.91 -7.04
CA ASP A 217 -0.21 -5.88 -6.30
C ASP A 217 -0.71 -7.31 -6.53
N HIS A 218 -0.92 -7.62 -7.80
CA HIS A 218 -1.36 -8.92 -8.31
C HIS A 218 -0.89 -9.11 -9.75
N PRO A 219 -0.91 -10.34 -10.30
CA PRO A 219 -0.63 -10.57 -11.72
C PRO A 219 -1.53 -9.70 -12.61
N CYS A 220 -0.93 -8.91 -13.49
CA CYS A 220 -1.62 -8.05 -14.45
C CYS A 220 -0.98 -8.22 -15.82
N ASN A 221 -1.77 -8.47 -16.86
CA ASN A 221 -1.26 -8.45 -18.23
C ASN A 221 -1.30 -7.03 -18.79
N LEU A 222 -0.53 -6.78 -19.85
CA LEU A 222 -0.43 -5.46 -20.46
C LEU A 222 -1.79 -4.91 -20.95
N HIS A 223 -2.66 -5.76 -21.49
CA HIS A 223 -4.00 -5.36 -21.91
C HIS A 223 -4.88 -4.86 -20.75
N GLY A 224 -4.96 -5.63 -19.66
CA GLY A 224 -5.69 -5.23 -18.47
C GLY A 224 -5.13 -3.96 -17.85
N LEU A 225 -3.82 -3.74 -17.93
CA LEU A 225 -3.22 -2.48 -17.53
C LEU A 225 -3.69 -1.32 -18.42
N TYR A 226 -3.74 -1.49 -19.75
CA TYR A 226 -4.31 -0.48 -20.66
C TYR A 226 -5.75 -0.12 -20.27
N ASP A 227 -6.57 -1.12 -20.00
CA ASP A 227 -7.98 -0.92 -19.64
C ASP A 227 -8.11 -0.18 -18.31
N ILE A 228 -7.39 -0.61 -17.27
CA ILE A 228 -7.32 0.06 -15.96
C ILE A 228 -6.91 1.54 -16.12
N LEU A 229 -5.91 1.79 -16.97
CA LEU A 229 -5.38 3.12 -17.20
C LEU A 229 -6.36 4.01 -17.99
N SER A 230 -7.19 3.44 -18.88
CA SER A 230 -8.23 4.17 -19.60
C SER A 230 -9.27 4.82 -18.67
N PHE A 231 -9.53 4.21 -17.50
CA PHE A 231 -10.44 4.74 -16.47
C PHE A 231 -9.77 5.69 -15.46
N THR A 232 -8.44 5.84 -15.50
CA THR A 232 -7.66 6.60 -14.50
C THR A 232 -6.85 7.75 -15.11
N PRO A 233 -7.44 8.66 -15.92
CA PRO A 233 -6.69 9.72 -16.62
C PRO A 233 -6.00 10.75 -15.69
N LYS A 234 -6.44 10.83 -14.43
CA LYS A 234 -5.86 11.71 -13.40
C LYS A 234 -4.71 11.06 -12.62
N ILE A 235 -4.31 9.85 -12.98
CA ILE A 235 -3.24 9.11 -12.30
C ILE A 235 -1.92 9.89 -12.36
N ARG A 236 -1.25 9.94 -11.21
CA ARG A 236 0.07 10.56 -11.03
C ARG A 236 1.13 9.55 -10.62
N ARG A 237 0.71 8.49 -9.92
CA ARG A 237 1.59 7.41 -9.45
C ARG A 237 0.97 6.06 -9.78
N LEU A 238 1.69 5.28 -10.57
CA LEU A 238 1.38 3.89 -10.88
C LEU A 238 2.45 2.99 -10.26
N LYS A 239 2.01 1.96 -9.54
CA LYS A 239 2.85 0.82 -9.15
C LYS A 239 2.20 -0.46 -9.62
N CYS A 240 2.95 -1.29 -10.34
CA CYS A 240 2.52 -2.61 -10.77
C CYS A 240 3.54 -3.63 -10.30
N GLU A 241 3.11 -4.63 -9.54
CA GLU A 241 4.04 -5.61 -8.98
C GLU A 241 4.47 -6.61 -10.04
N ASN A 242 3.53 -7.16 -10.81
CA ASN A 242 3.82 -8.16 -11.84
C ASN A 242 3.11 -7.78 -13.14
N LEU A 243 3.89 -7.47 -14.18
CA LEU A 243 3.39 -7.14 -15.51
C LEU A 243 3.76 -8.23 -16.52
N PHE A 244 2.74 -8.86 -17.11
CA PHE A 244 2.89 -9.95 -18.07
C PHE A 244 2.56 -9.51 -19.49
N PRO A 245 3.16 -10.16 -20.51
CA PRO A 245 2.76 -9.96 -21.89
C PRO A 245 1.31 -10.41 -22.10
N THR A 246 0.71 -9.94 -23.18
CA THR A 246 -0.60 -10.40 -23.62
C THR A 246 -0.40 -11.50 -24.66
N TYR A 247 -1.11 -12.62 -24.50
CA TYR A 247 -1.02 -13.75 -25.43
C TYR A 247 -1.71 -13.47 -26.78
N GLU A 248 -2.61 -12.50 -26.81
CA GLU A 248 -3.32 -12.08 -28.01
C GLU A 248 -2.58 -10.93 -28.71
N ASN A 249 -2.49 -11.01 -30.05
CA ASN A 249 -1.98 -9.94 -30.90
C ASN A 249 -2.94 -8.74 -30.86
N ILE A 250 -2.84 -7.92 -29.82
CA ILE A 250 -3.65 -6.72 -29.70
C ILE A 250 -2.98 -5.63 -30.53
N SER A 251 -3.32 -5.61 -31.81
CA SER A 251 -3.09 -4.50 -32.75
C SER A 251 -4.03 -3.31 -32.50
N LYS A 252 -4.81 -3.32 -31.39
CA LYS A 252 -5.66 -2.18 -31.05
C LYS A 252 -4.81 -1.08 -30.44
N GLU A 253 -4.62 -0.01 -31.21
CA GLU A 253 -4.17 1.29 -30.72
C GLU A 253 -5.17 1.82 -29.69
N ILE A 254 -5.12 1.34 -28.45
CA ILE A 254 -5.89 1.94 -27.37
C ILE A 254 -5.24 3.31 -27.10
N PRO A 255 -5.94 4.43 -27.36
CA PRO A 255 -5.41 5.74 -27.09
C PRO A 255 -5.42 5.96 -25.57
N LEU A 256 -4.24 6.08 -24.98
CA LEU A 256 -4.09 6.39 -23.57
C LEU A 256 -3.90 7.90 -23.39
N ASN A 257 -4.83 8.53 -22.68
CA ASN A 257 -4.73 9.93 -22.29
C ASN A 257 -4.22 10.01 -20.83
N ILE A 258 -2.92 9.81 -20.65
CA ILE A 258 -2.27 9.78 -19.32
C ILE A 258 -1.17 10.84 -19.23
N PHE A 259 -1.56 12.10 -19.38
CA PHE A 259 -0.61 13.20 -19.32
C PHE A 259 -0.18 13.57 -17.89
N ASN A 260 -0.77 12.97 -16.86
CA ASN A 260 -0.49 13.35 -15.47
C ASN A 260 0.49 12.41 -14.75
N LEU A 261 0.91 11.31 -15.38
CA LEU A 261 1.75 10.30 -14.75
C LEU A 261 3.15 10.83 -14.52
N LYS A 262 3.54 10.94 -13.23
CA LYS A 262 4.86 11.41 -12.81
C LYS A 262 5.74 10.31 -12.25
N TYR A 263 5.13 9.25 -11.73
CA TYR A 263 5.82 8.13 -11.10
C TYR A 263 5.28 6.83 -11.66
N CYS A 264 6.16 5.98 -12.19
CA CYS A 264 5.84 4.62 -12.63
C CYS A 264 6.83 3.65 -11.98
N SER A 265 6.31 2.57 -11.41
CA SER A 265 7.12 1.48 -10.86
C SER A 265 6.58 0.15 -11.33
N ILE A 266 7.43 -0.70 -11.91
CA ILE A 266 7.09 -2.07 -12.28
C ILE A 266 8.12 -3.00 -11.61
N SER A 267 7.69 -3.77 -10.62
CA SER A 267 8.60 -4.57 -9.77
C SER A 267 9.08 -5.86 -10.43
N LEU A 268 8.26 -6.48 -11.28
CA LEU A 268 8.60 -7.66 -12.07
C LEU A 268 7.94 -7.52 -13.43
N CYS A 269 8.74 -7.21 -14.45
CA CYS A 269 8.26 -7.02 -15.82
C CYS A 269 8.70 -8.19 -16.71
N TYR A 270 7.72 -8.93 -17.21
CA TYR A 270 7.92 -10.05 -18.13
C TYR A 270 7.71 -9.66 -19.60
N LEU A 271 7.55 -8.36 -19.88
CA LEU A 271 7.44 -7.85 -21.26
C LEU A 271 8.79 -7.88 -21.95
N LYS A 272 8.79 -8.22 -23.24
CA LYS A 272 9.96 -7.95 -24.08
C LYS A 272 10.18 -6.45 -24.19
N PHE A 273 11.42 -6.02 -24.42
CA PHE A 273 11.72 -4.59 -24.52
C PHE A 273 10.88 -3.91 -25.59
N ASP A 274 10.66 -4.55 -26.75
CA ASP A 274 9.87 -3.97 -27.85
C ASP A 274 8.44 -3.63 -27.39
N GLU A 275 7.82 -4.52 -26.62
CA GLU A 275 6.47 -4.33 -26.06
C GLU A 275 6.47 -3.23 -24.99
N PHE A 276 7.46 -3.26 -24.09
CA PHE A 276 7.64 -2.21 -23.08
C PHE A 276 7.89 -0.85 -23.72
N GLU A 277 8.69 -0.78 -24.78
CA GLU A 277 9.01 0.46 -25.50
C GLU A 277 7.74 1.07 -26.10
N ILE A 278 6.87 0.26 -26.70
CA ILE A 278 5.57 0.70 -27.21
C ILE A 278 4.71 1.24 -26.06
N PHE A 279 4.63 0.50 -24.95
CA PHE A 279 3.85 0.89 -23.79
C PHE A 279 4.33 2.20 -23.15
N ILE A 280 5.63 2.29 -22.86
CA ILE A 280 6.18 3.43 -22.12
C ILE A 280 6.10 4.72 -22.96
N LYS A 281 6.26 4.64 -24.29
CA LYS A 281 6.05 5.79 -25.19
C LYS A 281 4.67 6.43 -25.05
N LYS A 282 3.64 5.66 -24.71
CA LYS A 282 2.27 6.17 -24.53
C LYS A 282 2.05 6.92 -23.22
N ILE A 283 2.86 6.65 -22.19
CA ILE A 283 2.58 7.13 -20.82
C ILE A 283 3.68 8.04 -20.23
N SER A 284 4.75 8.29 -20.98
CA SER A 284 6.01 8.77 -20.40
C SER A 284 6.29 10.27 -20.53
N SER A 285 5.45 11.03 -21.24
CA SER A 285 5.71 12.44 -21.57
C SER A 285 5.89 13.36 -20.35
N GLN A 286 5.27 13.02 -19.21
CA GLN A 286 5.40 13.77 -17.94
C GLN A 286 6.08 12.95 -16.83
N LEU A 287 6.66 11.80 -17.20
CA LEU A 287 7.25 10.87 -16.25
C LEU A 287 8.54 11.46 -15.69
N ARG A 288 8.63 11.44 -14.36
CA ARG A 288 9.75 12.00 -13.60
C ARG A 288 10.56 10.93 -12.89
N VAL A 289 9.88 9.87 -12.46
CA VAL A 289 10.46 8.71 -11.79
C VAL A 289 10.01 7.45 -12.50
N LEU A 290 10.97 6.64 -12.93
CA LEU A 290 10.76 5.31 -13.46
C LEU A 290 11.59 4.31 -12.66
N CYS A 291 10.91 3.39 -11.99
CA CYS A 291 11.52 2.26 -11.29
C CYS A 291 11.11 0.98 -12.02
N PHE A 292 12.07 0.17 -12.45
CA PHE A 292 11.77 -0.92 -13.36
C PHE A 292 12.70 -2.11 -13.14
N ASN A 293 12.11 -3.30 -13.08
CA ASN A 293 12.84 -4.55 -12.93
C ASN A 293 12.35 -5.59 -13.96
N PRO A 294 13.02 -5.71 -15.11
CA PRO A 294 12.69 -6.71 -16.12
C PRO A 294 13.26 -8.08 -15.79
N CYS A 295 12.56 -9.11 -16.26
CA CYS A 295 12.99 -10.49 -16.18
C CYS A 295 13.48 -11.00 -17.55
N SER A 296 14.69 -11.55 -17.60
CA SER A 296 15.17 -12.50 -18.63
C SER A 296 15.19 -12.05 -20.10
N ASP A 297 15.00 -10.76 -20.43
CA ASP A 297 15.18 -10.23 -21.78
C ASP A 297 16.46 -9.39 -21.87
N ILE A 298 17.49 -9.97 -22.49
CA ILE A 298 18.81 -9.36 -22.68
C ILE A 298 18.76 -8.02 -23.43
N SER A 299 17.70 -7.74 -24.19
CA SER A 299 17.58 -6.48 -24.93
C SER A 299 17.43 -5.26 -24.02
N TYR A 300 17.06 -5.45 -22.74
CA TYR A 300 17.11 -4.40 -21.72
C TYR A 300 18.51 -3.95 -21.34
N LEU A 301 19.55 -4.73 -21.65
CA LEU A 301 20.95 -4.35 -21.44
C LEU A 301 21.50 -3.43 -22.55
N GLY A 302 20.67 -3.06 -23.54
CA GLY A 302 21.04 -2.14 -24.62
C GLY A 302 21.02 -0.68 -24.19
N ALA A 303 22.13 -0.17 -23.63
CA ALA A 303 22.23 1.21 -23.14
C ALA A 303 21.86 2.27 -24.20
N ASP A 304 22.33 2.13 -25.45
CA ASP A 304 22.02 3.10 -26.51
C ASP A 304 20.53 3.17 -26.82
N ARG A 305 19.83 2.04 -26.68
CA ARG A 305 18.38 1.95 -26.93
C ARG A 305 17.62 2.70 -25.84
N TRP A 306 17.98 2.49 -24.57
CA TRP A 306 17.44 3.26 -23.46
C TRP A 306 17.74 4.74 -23.60
N GLN A 307 18.98 5.14 -23.93
CA GLN A 307 19.35 6.54 -24.11
C GLN A 307 18.48 7.22 -25.17
N ARG A 308 18.26 6.57 -26.33
CA ARG A 308 17.35 7.08 -27.38
C ARG A 308 15.92 7.21 -26.88
N LEU A 309 15.41 6.17 -26.22
CA LEU A 309 14.05 6.15 -25.69
C LEU A 309 13.82 7.27 -24.67
N ILE A 310 14.73 7.42 -23.72
CA ILE A 310 14.65 8.41 -22.65
C ILE A 310 14.76 9.83 -23.21
N THR A 311 15.78 10.09 -24.03
CA THR A 311 16.01 11.42 -24.62
C THR A 311 14.81 11.89 -25.44
N LYS A 312 14.17 10.97 -26.17
CA LYS A 312 13.06 11.30 -27.07
C LYS A 312 11.70 11.37 -26.38
N HIS A 313 11.43 10.49 -25.41
CA HIS A 313 10.07 10.29 -24.87
C HIS A 313 9.93 10.62 -23.38
N MET A 314 11.03 10.77 -22.64
CA MET A 314 11.07 11.01 -21.19
C MET A 314 11.93 12.23 -20.83
N PRO A 315 11.70 13.42 -21.42
CA PRO A 315 12.58 14.57 -21.22
C PRO A 315 12.58 15.10 -19.77
N LEU A 316 11.57 14.77 -18.98
CA LEU A 316 11.42 15.22 -17.58
C LEU A 316 11.87 14.18 -16.54
N LEU A 317 12.43 13.05 -17.00
CA LEU A 317 12.92 12.00 -16.12
C LEU A 317 14.15 12.47 -15.38
N TYR A 318 14.10 12.47 -14.05
CA TYR A 318 15.24 12.79 -13.20
C TYR A 318 15.64 11.62 -12.30
N THR A 319 14.77 10.63 -12.11
CA THR A 319 15.11 9.39 -11.41
C THR A 319 14.79 8.20 -12.31
N PHE A 320 15.83 7.44 -12.61
CA PHE A 320 15.72 6.13 -13.23
C PHE A 320 16.35 5.10 -12.30
N GLN A 321 15.59 4.07 -11.96
CA GLN A 321 16.04 2.93 -11.20
C GLN A 321 15.80 1.69 -12.03
N PHE A 322 16.87 1.00 -12.37
CA PHE A 322 16.84 -0.20 -13.20
C PHE A 322 17.48 -1.35 -12.42
N LYS A 323 16.73 -2.43 -12.22
CA LYS A 323 17.23 -3.66 -11.61
C LYS A 323 17.04 -4.80 -12.60
N TYR A 324 18.09 -5.33 -13.20
CA TYR A 324 17.97 -6.50 -14.08
C TYR A 324 18.32 -7.75 -13.29
N HIS A 325 17.46 -8.77 -13.38
CA HIS A 325 17.75 -10.08 -12.84
C HIS A 325 17.70 -11.14 -13.94
N ASP A 326 18.73 -11.97 -14.00
CA ASP A 326 18.80 -13.11 -14.89
C ASP A 326 19.25 -14.36 -14.14
N ALA A 327 18.54 -15.46 -14.34
CA ALA A 327 18.86 -16.74 -13.75
C ALA A 327 19.45 -17.63 -14.84
N VAL A 328 20.76 -17.80 -14.83
CA VAL A 328 21.45 -18.64 -15.81
C VAL A 328 21.35 -20.10 -15.36
N VAL A 329 20.67 -20.91 -16.16
CA VAL A 329 20.57 -22.37 -15.96
C VAL A 329 21.65 -23.04 -16.80
N GLY A 330 22.71 -23.55 -16.17
CA GLY A 330 23.80 -24.29 -16.82
C GLY A 330 25.16 -23.59 -16.77
N TYR A 331 26.09 -24.01 -17.64
CA TYR A 331 27.41 -23.39 -17.74
C TYR A 331 27.28 -21.96 -18.29
N PHE A 332 27.65 -20.97 -17.50
CA PHE A 332 27.67 -19.59 -17.95
C PHE A 332 28.84 -19.34 -18.88
N GLU A 333 28.53 -18.91 -20.10
CA GLU A 333 29.51 -18.35 -21.01
C GLU A 333 29.26 -16.85 -21.16
N ILE A 334 30.30 -16.05 -20.98
CA ILE A 334 30.24 -14.61 -21.27
C ILE A 334 30.02 -14.44 -22.78
N GLN A 335 28.75 -14.29 -23.13
CA GLN A 335 28.36 -13.91 -24.48
C GLN A 335 28.72 -12.44 -24.77
N PRO A 336 28.98 -12.07 -26.04
CA PRO A 336 29.31 -10.70 -26.42
C PRO A 336 28.32 -9.63 -25.95
N TYR A 337 27.05 -9.98 -25.77
CA TYR A 337 26.03 -9.03 -25.30
C TYR A 337 26.20 -8.62 -23.83
N HIS A 338 26.89 -9.41 -23.00
CA HIS A 338 27.21 -8.99 -21.63
C HIS A 338 28.13 -7.76 -21.61
N LEU A 339 28.94 -7.56 -22.68
CA LEU A 339 29.77 -6.37 -22.83
C LEU A 339 28.95 -5.10 -23.13
N PHE A 340 27.66 -5.22 -23.49
CA PHE A 340 26.81 -4.04 -23.67
C PHE A 340 26.57 -3.28 -22.36
N ILE A 341 26.76 -3.94 -21.20
CA ILE A 341 26.70 -3.29 -19.89
C ILE A 341 27.71 -2.14 -19.80
N ASN A 342 28.89 -2.29 -20.41
CA ASN A 342 29.91 -1.25 -20.42
C ASN A 342 29.42 0.06 -21.07
N ARG A 343 28.37 0.02 -21.91
CA ARG A 343 27.81 1.22 -22.52
C ARG A 343 26.98 2.08 -21.55
N PHE A 344 26.64 1.56 -20.37
CA PHE A 344 26.07 2.36 -19.27
C PHE A 344 27.11 3.27 -18.58
N THR A 345 28.34 3.33 -19.10
CA THR A 345 29.39 4.27 -18.64
C THR A 345 29.56 5.49 -19.57
N SER A 346 28.69 5.67 -20.57
CA SER A 346 28.76 6.87 -21.41
C SER A 346 28.47 8.15 -20.58
N PRO A 347 28.93 9.33 -21.03
CA PRO A 347 28.68 10.60 -20.31
C PRO A 347 27.21 10.83 -19.99
N PHE A 348 26.31 10.43 -20.91
CA PHE A 348 24.86 10.51 -20.70
C PHE A 348 24.41 9.85 -19.39
N TRP A 349 24.97 8.68 -19.04
CA TRP A 349 24.61 7.91 -17.86
C TRP A 349 25.34 8.41 -16.60
N ILE A 350 26.64 8.68 -16.72
CA ILE A 350 27.47 9.16 -15.60
C ILE A 350 26.92 10.48 -15.06
N GLU A 351 26.65 11.45 -15.94
CA GLU A 351 26.17 12.78 -15.56
C GLU A 351 24.80 12.75 -14.88
N ARG A 352 23.94 11.78 -15.22
CA ARG A 352 22.59 11.64 -14.66
C ARG A 352 22.55 10.97 -13.30
N GLN A 353 23.64 10.29 -12.92
CA GLN A 353 23.77 9.59 -11.65
C GLN A 353 22.61 8.64 -11.31
N TRP A 354 22.07 7.96 -12.33
CA TRP A 354 20.94 7.06 -12.14
C TRP A 354 21.38 5.71 -11.55
N LEU A 355 20.44 5.04 -10.88
CA LEU A 355 20.72 3.81 -10.15
C LEU A 355 20.51 2.60 -11.05
N PHE A 356 21.58 1.84 -11.24
CA PHE A 356 21.57 0.57 -11.98
C PHE A 356 22.04 -0.54 -11.07
N ASN A 357 21.20 -1.56 -10.94
CA ASN A 357 21.60 -2.84 -10.40
C ASN A 357 21.42 -3.89 -11.49
N ILE A 358 22.44 -4.70 -11.73
CA ILE A 358 22.35 -5.85 -12.60
C ILE A 358 22.84 -7.02 -11.76
N GLU A 359 21.92 -7.91 -11.42
CA GLU A 359 22.15 -9.12 -10.66
C GLU A 359 22.03 -10.31 -11.62
N ILE A 360 23.09 -11.09 -11.77
CA ILE A 360 23.07 -12.33 -12.56
C ILE A 360 23.29 -13.47 -11.57
N ASP A 361 22.26 -14.31 -11.40
CA ASP A 361 22.25 -15.46 -10.49
C ASP A 361 22.52 -16.76 -11.28
N PHE A 362 23.42 -17.58 -10.77
CA PHE A 362 23.84 -18.85 -11.37
C PHE A 362 23.29 -19.98 -10.52
N ASN A 363 22.28 -20.71 -11.02
CA ASN A 363 21.58 -21.66 -10.15
C ASN A 363 22.45 -22.85 -9.69
N HIS A 364 22.37 -23.10 -8.38
CA HIS A 364 22.67 -24.27 -7.53
C HIS A 364 24.07 -24.91 -7.45
N TRP A 365 24.99 -24.72 -8.40
CA TRP A 365 26.31 -25.42 -8.35
C TRP A 365 27.52 -24.47 -8.32
N SER A 366 27.29 -23.16 -8.35
CA SER A 366 28.36 -22.17 -8.27
C SER A 366 27.95 -21.01 -7.35
N PRO A 367 28.76 -20.65 -6.35
CA PRO A 367 28.44 -19.61 -5.37
C PRO A 367 28.73 -18.19 -5.89
N PHE A 368 28.88 -18.00 -7.20
CA PHE A 368 29.23 -16.69 -7.74
C PHE A 368 27.95 -15.89 -7.95
N GLU A 369 27.91 -14.67 -7.46
CA GLU A 369 26.94 -13.65 -7.83
C GLU A 369 27.74 -12.56 -8.55
N ILE A 370 27.40 -12.25 -9.80
CA ILE A 370 28.03 -11.10 -10.47
C ILE A 370 27.07 -9.94 -10.35
N ILE A 371 27.29 -9.10 -9.33
CA ILE A 371 26.58 -7.84 -9.15
C ILE A 371 27.35 -6.75 -9.90
N PHE A 372 26.84 -6.33 -11.06
CA PHE A 372 27.25 -5.05 -11.62
C PHE A 372 26.35 -3.98 -11.03
N SER A 373 26.82 -3.35 -9.95
CA SER A 373 26.19 -2.13 -9.45
C SER A 373 26.95 -0.92 -10.01
N ILE A 374 26.32 -0.20 -10.92
CA ILE A 374 26.76 1.16 -11.25
C ILE A 374 25.99 2.07 -10.30
N GLN A 375 26.53 2.20 -9.09
CA GLN A 375 26.12 3.25 -8.17
C GLN A 375 26.92 4.50 -8.51
N SER A 376 26.33 5.38 -9.31
CA SER A 376 26.88 6.72 -9.45
C SER A 376 26.62 7.47 -8.14
N ASN A 377 27.63 7.49 -7.27
CA ASN A 377 27.57 8.10 -5.96
C ASN A 377 28.07 9.56 -6.03
N ARG A 378 27.16 10.49 -5.68
CA ARG A 378 27.32 11.90 -5.28
C ARG A 378 28.27 12.78 -6.09
#